data_AF-A0A7K9LRQ8-F1
#
_entry.id   AF-A0A7K9LRQ8-F1
#
_cell.length_a   1.000
_cell.length_b   1.000
_cell.length_c   1.000
_cell.angle_alpha   90.00
_cell.angle_beta   90.00
_cell.angle_gamma   90.00
#
_symmetry.space_group_name_H-M   'P 1'
#
loop_
_entity.id
_entity.type
_entity.pdbx_description
1 polymer ?
#
loop_
_entity_poly.entity_id
_entity_poly.type
_entity_poly.pdbx_seq_one_letter_code
_entity_poly.pdbx_strand_id
1 'polypeptide(L)'
;NIYSMGLALQALETSSEFYAPRKWDRAQAFSVVYNHDYQQPMAIAQVLPPLVGKSYLNAGRWGCAATNGMALSQPLPLSPMPGSAITVQFSITNTLKNYFHYSTSVCVPDNSTLLRVMEVARNEKPDIFCSEPTPFAGTFKIKEEKLGPFVTSIHGLAGNETERTYWQFFSCWSPLQEG
;
A
#
# COMPACT_ATOMS: atom_id res chain seq x y z
N ASN A 1 -3.28 3.84 -11.14
CA ASN A 1 -3.22 2.39 -10.87
C ASN A 1 -4.57 1.96 -10.30
N ILE A 2 -4.74 0.70 -9.88
CA ILE A 2 -6.03 0.22 -9.36
C ILE A 2 -6.47 0.95 -8.09
N TYR A 3 -5.52 1.35 -7.23
CA TYR A 3 -5.77 2.07 -5.98
C TYR A 3 -6.19 3.53 -6.19
N SER A 4 -5.85 4.15 -7.33
CA SER A 4 -6.31 5.51 -7.68
C SER A 4 -7.66 5.54 -8.40
N MET A 5 -8.12 4.40 -8.92
CA MET A 5 -9.30 4.35 -9.81
C MET A 5 -10.58 4.76 -9.09
N GLY A 6 -10.77 4.40 -7.82
CA GLY A 6 -11.96 4.81 -7.07
C GLY A 6 -12.15 6.33 -7.01
N LEU A 7 -11.08 7.08 -6.71
CA LEU A 7 -11.13 8.54 -6.71
C LEU A 7 -11.29 9.12 -8.12
N ALA A 8 -10.62 8.51 -9.11
CA ALA A 8 -10.74 8.93 -10.51
C ALA A 8 -12.18 8.77 -11.05
N LEU A 9 -12.86 7.66 -10.72
CA LEU A 9 -14.27 7.44 -11.06
C LEU A 9 -15.15 8.56 -10.50
N GLN A 10 -14.98 8.90 -9.23
CA GLN A 10 -15.74 9.99 -8.60
C GLN A 10 -15.49 11.35 -9.30
N ALA A 11 -14.24 11.65 -9.63
CA ALA A 11 -13.87 12.89 -10.30
C ALA A 11 -14.45 12.97 -11.72
N LEU A 12 -14.35 11.90 -12.51
CA LEU A 12 -14.88 11.85 -13.87
C LEU A 12 -16.41 11.90 -13.88
N GLU A 13 -17.09 11.23 -12.95
CA GLU A 13 -18.55 11.30 -12.86
C GLU A 13 -19.06 12.71 -12.49
N THR A 14 -18.26 13.50 -11.77
CA THR A 14 -18.66 14.84 -11.32
C THR A 14 -18.20 15.96 -12.23
N SER A 15 -17.36 15.68 -13.24
CA SER A 15 -16.76 16.67 -14.15
C SER A 15 -17.12 16.45 -15.63
N SER A 16 -18.29 15.85 -15.89
CA SER A 16 -18.72 15.43 -17.24
C SER A 16 -18.73 16.54 -18.29
N GLU A 17 -18.88 17.78 -17.87
CA GLU A 17 -18.86 18.96 -18.73
C GLU A 17 -17.48 19.28 -19.34
N PHE A 18 -16.39 18.82 -18.71
CA PHE A 18 -15.03 19.23 -19.08
C PHE A 18 -14.29 18.29 -20.03
N TYR A 19 -14.81 17.09 -20.27
CA TYR A 19 -14.18 16.12 -21.18
C TYR A 19 -15.01 15.83 -22.43
N ALA A 20 -16.16 16.46 -22.63
CA ALA A 20 -16.87 16.40 -23.91
C ALA A 20 -15.99 17.00 -25.03
N PRO A 21 -15.90 16.37 -26.22
CA PRO A 21 -16.67 15.22 -26.70
C PRO A 21 -16.01 13.85 -26.43
N ARG A 22 -14.84 13.79 -25.76
CA ARG A 22 -14.17 12.52 -25.43
C ARG A 22 -14.97 11.74 -24.41
N LYS A 23 -15.71 10.74 -24.87
CA LYS A 23 -16.35 9.77 -23.98
C LYS A 23 -15.29 8.85 -23.40
N TRP A 24 -15.37 8.57 -22.10
CA TRP A 24 -14.61 7.52 -21.45
C TRP A 24 -15.55 6.35 -21.14
N ASP A 25 -15.02 5.13 -21.16
CA ASP A 25 -15.80 3.93 -20.89
C ASP A 25 -15.94 3.70 -19.38
N ARG A 26 -17.03 4.25 -18.83
CA ARG A 26 -17.39 4.09 -17.42
C ARG A 26 -17.59 2.62 -17.05
N ALA A 27 -18.21 1.82 -17.92
CA ALA A 27 -18.54 0.43 -17.62
C ALA A 27 -17.27 -0.42 -17.51
N GLN A 28 -16.31 -0.20 -18.41
CA GLN A 28 -15.01 -0.84 -18.35
C GLN A 28 -14.28 -0.49 -17.04
N ALA A 29 -14.19 0.80 -16.72
CA ALA A 29 -13.48 1.26 -15.53
C ALA A 29 -14.14 0.75 -14.24
N PHE A 30 -15.47 0.76 -14.18
CA PHE A 30 -16.24 0.18 -13.07
C PHE A 30 -15.96 -1.31 -12.92
N SER A 31 -15.97 -2.08 -14.03
CA SER A 31 -15.71 -3.52 -14.01
C SER A 31 -14.31 -3.86 -13.49
N VAL A 32 -13.28 -3.12 -13.92
CA VAL A 32 -11.91 -3.30 -13.44
C VAL A 32 -11.81 -3.10 -11.93
N VAL A 33 -12.49 -2.08 -11.42
CA VAL A 33 -12.52 -1.73 -10.00
C VAL A 33 -13.32 -2.74 -9.19
N TYR A 34 -14.51 -3.11 -9.66
CA TYR A 34 -15.41 -4.03 -8.97
C TYR A 34 -14.81 -5.43 -8.80
N ASN A 35 -14.06 -5.91 -9.79
CA ASN A 35 -13.48 -7.25 -9.80
C ASN A 35 -12.10 -7.34 -9.10
N HIS A 36 -11.56 -6.23 -8.60
CA HIS A 36 -10.29 -6.25 -7.90
C HIS A 36 -10.47 -6.62 -6.43
N ASP A 37 -9.58 -7.47 -5.92
CA ASP A 37 -9.59 -7.88 -4.52
C ASP A 37 -8.80 -6.90 -3.66
N TYR A 38 -9.52 -6.04 -2.93
CA TYR A 38 -8.93 -5.03 -2.06
C TYR A 38 -8.73 -5.58 -0.66
N GLN A 39 -7.48 -5.76 -0.26
CA GLN A 39 -7.13 -6.20 1.11
C GLN A 39 -7.02 -5.03 2.10
N GLN A 40 -6.73 -3.82 1.62
CA GLN A 40 -6.52 -2.66 2.47
C GLN A 40 -7.83 -1.91 2.78
N PRO A 41 -8.24 -1.76 4.06
CA PRO A 41 -9.51 -1.10 4.42
C PRO A 41 -9.64 0.33 3.87
N MET A 42 -8.53 1.06 3.81
CA MET A 42 -8.53 2.43 3.28
C MET A 42 -8.73 2.45 1.75
N ALA A 43 -8.20 1.47 1.02
CA ALA A 43 -8.47 1.33 -0.41
C ALA A 43 -9.96 1.01 -0.65
N ILE A 44 -10.54 0.12 0.17
CA ILE A 44 -11.98 -0.16 0.16
C ILE A 44 -12.79 1.12 0.42
N ALA A 45 -12.41 1.92 1.41
CA ALA A 45 -13.11 3.16 1.74
C ALA A 45 -13.09 4.19 0.60
N GLN A 46 -12.02 4.23 -0.19
CA GLN A 46 -11.90 5.15 -1.34
C GLN A 46 -12.67 4.67 -2.57
N VAL A 47 -12.83 3.35 -2.73
CA VAL A 47 -13.47 2.73 -3.89
C VAL A 47 -14.96 2.49 -3.69
N LEU A 48 -15.42 2.35 -2.45
CA LEU A 48 -16.82 2.08 -2.15
C LEU A 48 -17.79 3.17 -2.65
N PRO A 49 -17.53 4.49 -2.49
CA PRO A 49 -18.46 5.52 -2.95
C PRO A 49 -18.85 5.39 -4.43
N PRO A 50 -17.93 5.34 -5.41
CA PRO A 50 -18.33 5.21 -6.81
C PRO A 50 -18.99 3.87 -7.11
N LEU A 51 -18.64 2.79 -6.40
CA LEU A 51 -19.29 1.48 -6.55
C LEU A 51 -20.78 1.50 -6.16
N VAL A 52 -21.17 2.37 -5.22
CA VAL A 52 -22.58 2.60 -4.84
C VAL A 52 -23.19 3.83 -5.53
N GLY A 53 -22.55 4.34 -6.59
CA GLY A 53 -23.03 5.48 -7.36
C GLY A 53 -23.02 6.80 -6.57
N LYS A 54 -22.04 6.98 -5.69
CA LYS A 54 -21.85 8.18 -4.85
C LYS A 54 -20.46 8.78 -5.07
N SER A 55 -20.33 10.04 -4.71
CA SER A 55 -19.05 10.74 -4.56
C SER A 55 -18.99 11.49 -3.24
N TYR A 56 -17.80 11.97 -2.87
CA TYR A 56 -17.63 12.81 -1.69
C TYR A 56 -18.45 14.11 -1.74
N LEU A 57 -18.85 14.60 -2.92
CA LEU A 57 -19.75 15.75 -3.04
C LEU A 57 -21.17 15.44 -2.52
N ASN A 58 -21.53 14.16 -2.39
CA ASN A 58 -22.81 13.76 -1.80
C ASN A 58 -22.80 13.75 -0.27
N ALA A 59 -21.64 13.89 0.39
CA ALA A 59 -21.52 13.76 1.85
C ALA A 59 -22.39 14.77 2.62
N GLY A 60 -22.49 16.01 2.13
CA GLY A 60 -23.31 17.06 2.77
C GLY A 60 -24.82 16.95 2.52
N ARG A 61 -25.26 16.04 1.65
CA ARG A 61 -26.69 15.86 1.29
C ARG A 61 -27.34 14.69 2.03
N TRP A 62 -26.63 14.07 2.99
CA TRP A 62 -27.10 12.84 3.60
C TRP A 62 -27.99 13.10 4.82
N GLY A 63 -29.25 12.66 4.74
CA GLY A 63 -30.05 12.39 5.93
C GLY A 63 -29.60 11.06 6.55
N CYS A 64 -29.40 11.02 7.86
CA CYS A 64 -29.12 9.78 8.60
C CYS A 64 -30.38 8.92 8.66
N ALA A 65 -30.78 8.30 7.54
CA ALA A 65 -31.77 7.25 7.55
C ALA A 65 -31.07 5.96 7.96
N ALA A 66 -31.36 5.46 9.17
CA ALA A 66 -30.82 4.20 9.66
C ALA A 66 -31.39 3.04 8.85
N THR A 67 -30.65 2.57 7.84
CA THR A 67 -31.00 1.34 7.13
C THR A 67 -30.58 0.15 8.01
N ASN A 68 -31.54 -0.40 8.75
CA ASN A 68 -31.36 -1.64 9.50
C ASN A 68 -31.19 -2.81 8.53
N GLY A 69 -29.95 -3.17 8.23
CA GLY A 69 -29.65 -4.22 7.27
C GLY A 69 -28.19 -4.69 7.32
N MET A 70 -27.67 -4.98 8.51
CA MET A 70 -26.41 -5.74 8.63
C MET A 70 -26.74 -7.20 8.90
N ALA A 71 -26.68 -8.02 7.86
CA ALA A 71 -26.43 -9.45 8.06
C ALA A 71 -24.95 -9.59 8.44
N LEU A 72 -24.68 -10.09 9.65
CA LEU A 72 -23.33 -10.46 10.08
C LEU A 72 -22.90 -11.68 9.28
N SER A 73 -22.07 -11.48 8.26
CA SER A 73 -21.37 -12.59 7.60
C SER A 73 -20.36 -13.17 8.59
N GLN A 74 -20.50 -14.45 8.95
CA GLN A 74 -19.51 -15.14 9.77
C GLN A 74 -18.17 -15.22 9.02
N PRO A 75 -17.03 -14.97 9.68
CA PRO A 75 -15.72 -15.21 9.08
C PRO A 75 -15.60 -16.69 8.72
N LEU A 76 -15.29 -17.01 7.46
CA LEU A 76 -14.87 -18.37 7.11
C LEU A 76 -13.53 -18.66 7.81
N PRO A 77 -13.36 -19.83 8.43
CA PRO A 77 -12.08 -20.22 9.01
C PRO A 77 -11.04 -20.38 7.91
N LEU A 78 -10.05 -19.48 7.89
CA LEU A 78 -8.84 -19.62 7.08
C LEU A 78 -7.97 -20.70 7.73
N SER A 79 -7.85 -21.86 7.10
CA SER A 79 -6.89 -22.87 7.52
C SER A 79 -5.49 -22.45 7.08
N PRO A 80 -4.50 -22.30 8.00
CA PRO A 80 -3.13 -22.04 7.60
C PRO A 80 -2.57 -23.28 6.89
N MET A 81 -2.42 -23.18 5.57
CA MET A 81 -1.70 -24.17 4.79
C MET A 81 -0.19 -23.92 4.96
N PRO A 82 0.64 -24.95 5.21
CA PRO A 82 2.08 -24.75 5.25
C PRO A 82 2.58 -24.37 3.86
N GLY A 83 2.81 -23.07 3.66
CA GLY A 83 3.43 -22.53 2.45
C GLY A 83 4.89 -22.96 2.36
N SER A 84 5.37 -23.24 1.14
CA SER A 84 6.78 -23.46 0.87
C SER A 84 7.60 -22.20 1.19
N ALA A 85 8.88 -22.34 1.56
CA ALA A 85 9.74 -21.17 1.70
C ALA A 85 10.19 -20.65 0.33
N ILE A 86 10.24 -19.33 0.18
CA ILE A 86 10.75 -18.64 -1.00
C ILE A 86 12.00 -17.83 -0.62
N THR A 87 12.88 -17.62 -1.61
CA THR A 87 14.08 -16.78 -1.43
C THR A 87 13.94 -15.53 -2.28
N VAL A 88 14.07 -14.37 -1.64
CA VAL A 88 13.95 -13.05 -2.29
C VAL A 88 15.30 -12.33 -2.21
N GLN A 89 15.72 -11.69 -3.30
CA GLN A 89 16.86 -10.79 -3.28
C GLN A 89 16.41 -9.41 -2.80
N PHE A 90 16.82 -9.04 -1.59
CA PHE A 90 16.50 -7.76 -0.98
C PHE A 90 17.71 -6.82 -1.07
N SER A 91 17.51 -5.63 -1.62
CA SER A 91 18.56 -4.62 -1.70
C SER A 91 18.06 -3.23 -1.29
N ILE A 92 18.98 -2.43 -0.75
CA ILE A 92 18.76 -1.06 -0.34
C ILE A 92 19.83 -0.23 -1.01
N THR A 93 19.40 0.80 -1.75
CA THR A 93 20.30 1.70 -2.45
C THR A 93 19.94 3.13 -2.11
N ASN A 94 20.95 3.93 -1.82
CA ASN A 94 20.83 5.37 -1.72
C ASN A 94 21.79 6.01 -2.71
N THR A 95 21.26 6.82 -3.62
CA THR A 95 22.03 7.56 -4.62
C THR A 95 21.99 9.07 -4.39
N LEU A 96 21.20 9.56 -3.42
CA LEU A 96 20.95 10.99 -3.22
C LEU A 96 21.98 11.65 -2.30
N LYS A 97 22.27 11.06 -1.14
CA LYS A 97 23.18 11.63 -0.12
C LYS A 97 24.08 10.54 0.45
N ASN A 98 25.39 10.56 0.20
CA ASN A 98 26.34 9.52 0.62
C ASN A 98 25.94 8.14 0.09
N TYR A 99 26.45 7.81 -1.11
CA TYR A 99 26.10 6.58 -1.80
C TYR A 99 26.34 5.34 -0.93
N PHE A 100 25.33 4.48 -0.84
CA PHE A 100 25.48 3.14 -0.29
C PHE A 100 24.57 2.16 -1.01
N HIS A 101 25.02 0.91 -1.06
CA HIS A 101 24.27 -0.20 -1.64
C HIS A 101 24.50 -1.46 -0.81
N TYR A 102 23.42 -2.04 -0.31
CA TYR A 102 23.43 -3.29 0.44
C TYR A 102 22.49 -4.28 -0.22
N SER A 103 22.89 -5.55 -0.25
CA SER A 103 22.12 -6.61 -0.89
C SER A 103 22.27 -7.93 -0.14
N THR A 104 21.16 -8.64 0.03
CA THR A 104 21.15 -9.97 0.65
C THR A 104 20.02 -10.82 0.08
N SER A 105 20.22 -12.13 0.08
CA SER A 105 19.14 -13.08 -0.12
C SER A 105 18.46 -13.35 1.22
N VAL A 106 17.14 -13.36 1.24
CA VAL A 106 16.32 -13.56 2.44
C VAL A 106 15.37 -14.71 2.17
N CYS A 107 15.32 -15.70 3.08
CA CYS A 107 14.38 -16.80 2.98
C CYS A 107 13.16 -16.52 3.87
N VAL A 108 11.96 -16.55 3.29
CA VAL A 108 10.69 -16.29 4.01
C VAL A 108 9.62 -17.30 3.58
N PRO A 109 8.62 -17.59 4.43
CA PRO A 109 7.45 -18.37 4.01
C PRO A 109 6.75 -17.73 2.80
N ASP A 110 6.17 -18.54 1.95
CA ASP A 110 5.29 -18.08 0.87
C ASP A 110 4.16 -17.17 1.41
N ASN A 111 3.75 -16.19 0.60
CA ASN A 111 2.81 -15.13 0.98
C ASN A 111 3.26 -14.20 2.13
N SER A 112 4.56 -14.17 2.45
CA SER A 112 5.11 -13.15 3.36
C SER A 112 5.11 -11.75 2.72
N THR A 113 4.94 -10.72 3.54
CA THR A 113 4.99 -9.32 3.10
C THR A 113 6.43 -8.80 2.96
N LEU A 114 6.61 -7.69 2.26
CA LEU A 114 7.92 -7.02 2.18
C LEU A 114 8.43 -6.60 3.57
N LEU A 115 7.54 -6.15 4.45
CA LEU A 115 7.89 -5.84 5.83
C LEU A 115 8.53 -7.05 6.53
N ARG A 116 8.00 -8.26 6.31
CA ARG A 116 8.58 -9.49 6.86
C ARG A 116 9.97 -9.77 6.30
N VAL A 117 10.19 -9.53 5.01
CA VAL A 117 11.52 -9.64 4.38
C VAL A 117 12.52 -8.68 5.03
N MET A 118 12.12 -7.43 5.31
CA MET A 118 12.95 -6.44 5.98
C MET A 118 13.32 -6.85 7.42
N GLU A 119 12.36 -7.43 8.16
CA GLU A 119 12.60 -7.95 9.50
C GLU A 119 13.61 -9.10 9.51
N VAL A 120 13.46 -10.06 8.59
CA VAL A 120 14.37 -11.21 8.50
C VAL A 120 15.76 -10.75 8.07
N ALA A 121 15.87 -9.87 7.07
CA ALA A 121 17.15 -9.30 6.64
C ALA A 121 17.90 -8.60 7.80
N ARG A 122 17.16 -7.86 8.63
CA ARG A 122 17.70 -7.23 9.85
C ARG A 122 18.23 -8.25 10.85
N ASN A 123 17.50 -9.33 11.08
CA ASN A 123 17.85 -10.33 12.08
C ASN A 123 19.03 -11.21 11.62
N GLU A 124 19.11 -11.54 10.33
CA GLU A 124 20.18 -12.39 9.78
C GLU A 124 21.49 -11.63 9.57
N LYS A 125 21.42 -10.35 9.22
CA LYS A 125 22.60 -9.52 8.93
C LYS A 125 22.55 -8.18 9.69
N PRO A 126 22.64 -8.22 11.03
CA PRO A 126 22.58 -7.02 11.84
C PRO A 126 23.73 -6.05 11.53
N ASP A 127 24.91 -6.53 11.13
CA ASP A 127 26.05 -5.63 10.81
C ASP A 127 25.80 -4.73 9.60
N ILE A 128 24.88 -5.13 8.72
CA ILE A 128 24.53 -4.40 7.48
C ILE A 128 23.19 -3.68 7.65
N PHE A 129 22.27 -4.28 8.39
CA PHE A 129 20.89 -3.83 8.53
C PHE A 129 20.51 -3.49 9.98
N CYS A 130 21.47 -3.23 10.88
CA CYS A 130 21.30 -2.49 12.14
C CYS A 130 22.40 -1.42 12.24
N SER A 131 22.04 -0.19 12.58
CA SER A 131 23.03 0.89 12.74
C SER A 131 23.55 1.06 14.17
N GLU A 132 22.93 0.45 15.20
CA GLU A 132 23.37 0.58 16.61
C GLU A 132 23.01 -0.65 17.47
N PRO A 133 23.75 -0.96 18.56
CA PRO A 133 23.54 -2.15 19.41
C PRO A 133 22.36 -2.01 20.39
N THR A 134 21.43 -1.08 20.15
CA THR A 134 20.25 -0.93 21.00
C THR A 134 19.05 -1.66 20.40
N PRO A 135 18.26 -2.40 21.21
CA PRO A 135 17.16 -3.22 20.74
C PRO A 135 16.01 -2.44 20.08
N PHE A 136 16.08 -1.09 20.07
CA PHE A 136 15.06 -0.20 19.51
C PHE A 136 15.57 0.75 18.41
N ALA A 137 16.89 0.89 18.19
CA ALA A 137 17.44 1.70 17.10
C ALA A 137 17.82 0.83 15.90
N GLY A 138 16.80 0.20 15.29
CA GLY A 138 16.98 -0.56 14.06
C GLY A 138 17.26 0.34 12.85
N THR A 139 17.84 -0.24 11.79
CA THR A 139 18.03 0.42 10.48
C THR A 139 16.72 0.98 9.94
N PHE A 140 15.60 0.32 10.16
CA PHE A 140 14.30 0.73 9.66
C PHE A 140 13.51 1.44 10.76
N LYS A 141 13.06 2.67 10.50
CA LYS A 141 12.04 3.34 11.32
C LYS A 141 10.71 3.30 10.60
N ILE A 142 9.69 2.78 11.28
CA ILE A 142 8.35 2.60 10.73
C ILE A 142 7.39 3.45 11.56
N LYS A 143 6.44 4.08 10.86
CA LYS A 143 5.36 4.86 11.45
C LYS A 143 4.04 4.28 10.97
N GLU A 144 3.10 4.07 11.88
CA GLU A 144 1.75 3.64 11.52
C GLU A 144 0.96 4.79 10.91
N GLU A 145 0.39 4.57 9.73
CA GLU A 145 -0.49 5.51 9.04
C GLU A 145 -1.84 4.87 8.69
N LYS A 146 -2.77 5.69 8.20
CA LYS A 146 -4.12 5.22 7.80
C LYS A 146 -4.08 4.16 6.69
N LEU A 147 -3.01 4.12 5.91
CA LEU A 147 -2.79 3.15 4.83
C LEU A 147 -1.98 1.93 5.29
N GLY A 148 -1.51 1.91 6.54
CA GLY A 148 -0.66 0.86 7.09
C GLY A 148 0.74 1.36 7.48
N PRO A 149 1.70 0.44 7.68
CA PRO A 149 3.05 0.77 8.11
C PRO A 149 3.81 1.53 7.02
N PHE A 150 4.37 2.68 7.38
CA PHE A 150 5.14 3.55 6.49
C PHE A 150 6.60 3.63 6.92
N VAL A 151 7.51 3.30 6.01
CA VAL A 151 8.96 3.33 6.27
C VAL A 151 9.48 4.75 6.14
N THR A 152 9.84 5.34 7.27
CA THR A 152 10.28 6.75 7.37
C THR A 152 11.79 6.91 7.26
N SER A 153 12.57 5.90 7.68
CA SER A 153 14.03 5.97 7.66
C SER A 153 14.65 4.59 7.45
N ILE A 154 15.75 4.57 6.70
CA ILE A 154 16.60 3.41 6.50
C ILE A 154 18.04 3.82 6.79
N HIS A 155 18.72 3.08 7.66
CA HIS A 155 20.12 3.30 8.04
C HIS A 155 20.39 4.72 8.55
N GLY A 156 19.49 5.23 9.40
CA GLY A 156 19.57 6.59 9.95
C GLY A 156 19.23 7.71 8.96
N LEU A 157 19.07 7.42 7.67
CA LEU A 157 18.66 8.38 6.66
C LEU A 157 17.13 8.40 6.56
N ALA A 158 16.53 9.51 6.98
CA ALA A 158 15.09 9.71 6.95
C ALA A 158 14.66 10.46 5.68
N GLY A 159 13.43 10.18 5.21
CA GLY A 159 12.76 11.04 4.25
C GLY A 159 12.51 12.43 4.83
N ASN A 160 12.40 13.43 3.97
CA ASN A 160 12.20 14.82 4.36
C ASN A 160 11.14 15.47 3.46
N GLU A 161 10.07 15.97 4.08
CA GLU A 161 8.94 16.58 3.37
C GLU A 161 9.34 17.88 2.65
N THR A 162 10.17 18.71 3.27
CA THR A 162 10.67 19.98 2.69
C THR A 162 11.58 19.72 1.50
N GLU A 163 12.45 18.73 1.58
CA GLU A 163 13.34 18.31 0.49
C GLU A 163 12.65 17.37 -0.51
N ARG A 164 11.40 16.95 -0.25
CA ARG A 164 10.62 15.98 -1.03
C ARG A 164 11.34 14.63 -1.26
N THR A 165 12.00 14.13 -0.23
CA THR A 165 12.71 12.84 -0.26
C THR A 165 11.93 11.78 0.52
N TYR A 166 11.88 10.56 -0.01
CA TYR A 166 11.20 9.42 0.62
C TYR A 166 11.85 8.11 0.18
N TRP A 167 11.54 7.02 0.90
CA TRP A 167 11.97 5.68 0.54
C TRP A 167 10.98 5.05 -0.43
N GLN A 168 11.45 4.68 -1.62
CA GLN A 168 10.64 4.05 -2.66
C GLN A 168 10.98 2.57 -2.77
N PHE A 169 9.96 1.72 -2.84
CA PHE A 169 10.11 0.27 -2.94
C PHE A 169 9.83 -0.20 -4.36
N PHE A 170 10.62 -1.18 -4.80
CA PHE A 170 10.57 -1.75 -6.13
C PHE A 170 10.55 -3.28 -6.06
N SER A 171 9.80 -3.89 -6.97
CA SER A 171 10.05 -5.27 -7.39
C SER A 171 10.86 -5.22 -8.67
N CYS A 172 12.14 -5.58 -8.59
CA CYS A 172 13.12 -5.38 -9.66
C CYS A 172 13.17 -3.90 -10.11
N TRP A 173 12.52 -3.57 -11.22
CA TRP A 173 12.50 -2.24 -11.83
C TRP A 173 11.14 -1.54 -11.72
N SER A 174 10.12 -2.22 -11.20
CA SER A 174 8.76 -1.71 -11.14
C SER A 174 8.43 -1.21 -9.73
N PRO A 175 7.98 0.05 -9.57
CA PRO A 175 7.61 0.55 -8.26
C PRO A 175 6.41 -0.22 -7.72
N LEU A 176 6.45 -0.56 -6.43
CA LEU A 176 5.34 -1.22 -5.77
C LEU A 176 4.13 -0.27 -5.69
N GLN A 177 2.94 -0.85 -5.80
CA GLN A 177 1.66 -0.14 -5.68
C GLN A 177 1.05 -0.28 -4.28
N GLU A 178 1.67 -1.11 -3.44
CA GLU A 178 1.28 -1.43 -2.06
C GLU A 178 2.47 -1.21 -1.13
N GLY A 179 2.17 -1.02 0.15
CA GLY A 179 3.14 -0.88 1.24
C GLY A 179 3.49 -2.21 1.88
#